data_AF-A0A3D5VDW3-F1
#
_entry.id   AF-A0A3D5VDW3-F1
#
_cell.length_a   1.000
_cell.length_b   1.000
_cell.length_c   1.000
_cell.angle_alpha   90.00
_cell.angle_beta   90.00
_cell.angle_gamma   90.00
#
_symmetry.space_group_name_H-M   'P 1'
#
loop_
_entity.id
_entity.type
_entity.pdbx_description
1 polymer ?
#
loop_
_entity_poly.entity_id
_entity_poly.type
_entity_poly.pdbx_seq_one_letter_code
_entity_poly.pdbx_strand_id
1 'polypeptide(L)'
;GFVAGGDGIIVREKPAANFFLGAFYAESLILAETGFASGSIQTAGTAMPSQLPFFVVACDYTLIGEELFAASAYLSKEPHQLGSLKGQDLGKAIFLVVLTLGIFLEIIGVHFLKDFLTIH
;
A
#
# COMPACT_ATOMS: atom_id res chain seq x y z
N GLY A 1 15.87 17.89 10.94
CA GLY A 1 15.58 16.63 10.23
C GLY A 1 15.61 16.88 8.74
N PHE A 2 15.56 15.82 7.95
CA PHE A 2 15.40 15.88 6.49
C PHE A 2 14.14 16.68 6.10
N VAL A 3 13.05 16.51 6.86
CA VAL A 3 11.77 17.20 6.67
C VAL A 3 11.86 18.71 6.87
N ALA A 4 12.64 19.21 7.84
CA ALA A 4 12.79 20.66 8.06
C ALA A 4 13.37 21.41 6.84
N GLY A 5 14.19 20.75 6.03
CA GLY A 5 14.66 21.30 4.76
C GLY A 5 13.57 21.31 3.69
N GLY A 6 12.79 20.23 3.60
CA GLY A 6 11.64 20.10 2.70
C GLY A 6 10.55 21.12 3.00
N ASP A 7 10.19 21.28 4.27
CA ASP A 7 9.23 22.27 4.75
C ASP A 7 9.65 23.69 4.33
N GLY A 8 10.94 24.02 4.50
CA GLY A 8 11.51 25.30 4.08
C GLY A 8 11.36 25.58 2.58
N ILE A 9 11.42 24.54 1.74
CA ILE A 9 11.18 24.64 0.30
C ILE A 9 9.69 24.83 0.02
N ILE A 10 8.82 24.03 0.65
CA ILE A 10 7.36 24.11 0.46
C ILE A 10 6.82 25.50 0.80
N VAL A 11 7.30 26.13 1.88
CA VAL A 11 6.84 27.48 2.27
C VAL A 11 7.40 28.60 1.39
N ARG A 12 8.58 28.41 0.79
CA ARG A 12 9.21 29.40 -0.10
C ARG A 12 8.66 29.33 -1.52
N GLU A 13 8.67 28.13 -2.08
CA GLU A 13 8.32 27.89 -3.48
C GLU A 13 6.81 27.76 -3.68
N LYS A 14 6.05 27.45 -2.60
CA LYS A 14 4.59 27.29 -2.62
C LYS A 14 4.13 26.42 -3.80
N PRO A 15 4.62 25.17 -3.89
CA PRO A 15 4.28 24.28 -4.98
C PRO A 15 2.77 24.04 -5.03
N ALA A 16 2.21 23.97 -6.24
CA ALA A 16 0.79 23.68 -6.42
C ALA A 16 0.42 22.26 -5.98
N ALA A 17 1.37 21.31 -6.06
CA ALA A 17 1.18 19.93 -5.63
C ALA A 17 2.43 19.33 -5.01
N ASN A 18 2.25 18.51 -3.97
CA ASN A 18 3.30 17.76 -3.29
C ASN A 18 3.06 16.25 -3.43
N PHE A 19 4.13 15.51 -3.71
CA PHE A 19 4.12 14.05 -3.79
C PHE A 19 5.03 13.43 -2.72
N PHE A 20 4.45 12.78 -1.71
CA PHE A 20 5.18 12.17 -0.59
C PHE A 20 5.17 10.64 -0.69
N LEU A 21 6.19 10.06 -1.32
CA LEU A 21 6.27 8.61 -1.53
C LEU A 21 7.41 8.04 -0.68
N GLY A 22 7.10 7.15 0.27
CA GLY A 22 8.08 6.44 1.08
C GLY A 22 7.80 6.39 2.59
N ALA A 23 8.87 6.29 3.38
CA ALA A 23 8.82 6.16 4.84
C ALA A 23 9.49 7.38 5.53
N PHE A 24 8.66 8.30 6.00
CA PHE A 24 9.00 9.52 6.74
C PHE A 24 8.69 9.40 8.25
N TYR A 25 8.06 8.30 8.68
CA TYR A 25 7.71 7.99 10.06
C TYR A 25 6.95 9.15 10.74
N ALA A 26 7.40 9.58 11.92
CA ALA A 26 6.77 10.66 12.68
C ALA A 26 6.86 12.02 11.98
N GLU A 27 7.83 12.23 11.09
CA GLU A 27 7.97 13.51 10.37
C GLU A 27 6.96 13.63 9.20
N SER A 28 6.25 12.55 8.84
CA SER A 28 5.23 12.56 7.78
C SER A 28 4.11 13.57 8.01
N LEU A 29 3.66 13.71 9.27
CA LEU A 29 2.57 14.61 9.62
C LEU A 29 3.00 16.07 9.50
N ILE A 30 4.21 16.40 9.95
CA ILE A 30 4.77 17.76 9.88
C ILE A 30 4.94 18.19 8.42
N LEU A 31 5.46 17.30 7.59
CA LEU A 31 5.64 17.53 6.15
C LEU A 31 4.29 17.76 5.46
N ALA A 32 3.29 16.91 5.76
CA ALA A 32 1.96 17.01 5.18
C ALA A 32 1.19 18.26 5.68
N GLU A 33 1.31 18.61 6.95
CA GLU A 33 0.68 19.82 7.49
C GLU A 33 1.29 21.09 6.87
N THR A 34 2.61 21.10 6.63
CA THR A 34 3.27 22.22 5.96
C THR A 34 2.78 22.40 4.52
N GLY A 35 2.64 21.31 3.76
CA GLY A 35 2.09 21.39 2.41
C GLY A 35 0.62 21.80 2.39
N PHE A 36 -0.19 21.34 3.33
CA PHE A 36 -1.57 21.77 3.50
C PHE A 36 -1.66 23.28 3.81
N ALA A 37 -0.84 23.76 4.75
CA ALA A 37 -0.78 25.18 5.12
C ALA A 37 -0.31 26.09 3.97
N SER A 38 0.49 25.55 3.04
CA SER A 38 0.92 26.24 1.82
C SER A 38 -0.16 26.30 0.73
N GLY A 39 -1.25 25.53 0.88
CA GLY A 39 -2.34 25.43 -0.09
C GLY A 39 -2.06 24.47 -1.24
N SER A 40 -1.08 23.57 -1.09
CA SER A 40 -0.71 22.56 -2.08
C SER A 40 -1.69 21.38 -2.07
N ILE A 41 -2.03 20.82 -3.23
CA ILE A 41 -2.67 19.50 -3.31
C ILE A 41 -1.64 18.43 -2.94
N GLN A 42 -2.00 17.46 -2.11
CA GLN A 42 -1.05 16.49 -1.58
C GLN A 42 -1.44 15.06 -1.94
N THR A 43 -0.53 14.38 -2.64
CA THR A 43 -0.62 12.94 -2.90
C THR A 43 0.50 12.24 -2.15
N ALA A 44 0.16 11.30 -1.29
CA ALA A 44 1.11 10.54 -0.50
C ALA A 44 1.04 9.05 -0.83
N GLY A 45 2.06 8.30 -0.44
CA GLY A 45 2.10 6.86 -0.62
C GLY A 45 3.08 6.21 0.34
N THR A 46 2.65 5.17 1.05
CA THR A 46 3.53 4.43 1.94
C THR A 46 3.13 2.96 2.09
N ALA A 47 4.13 2.11 2.24
CA ALA A 47 3.96 0.72 2.66
C ALA A 47 4.09 0.54 4.18
N MET A 48 4.34 1.61 4.93
CA MET A 48 4.57 1.56 6.37
C MET A 48 3.24 1.74 7.14
N PRO A 49 2.74 0.70 7.85
CA PRO A 49 1.44 0.78 8.52
C PRO A 49 1.37 1.82 9.63
N SER A 50 2.49 2.09 10.30
CA SER A 50 2.55 3.08 11.40
C SER A 50 2.45 4.53 10.92
N GLN A 51 2.80 4.80 9.66
CA GLN A 51 2.76 6.13 9.05
C GLN A 51 1.48 6.36 8.27
N LEU A 52 0.90 5.29 7.72
CA LEU A 52 -0.26 5.36 6.85
C LEU A 52 -1.40 6.24 7.41
N PRO A 53 -1.78 6.16 8.71
CA PRO A 53 -2.81 7.01 9.26
C PRO A 53 -2.51 8.51 9.13
N PHE A 54 -1.25 8.93 9.25
CA PHE A 54 -0.86 10.33 9.16
C PHE A 54 -1.09 10.89 7.75
N PHE A 55 -0.76 10.12 6.73
CA PHE A 55 -1.02 10.52 5.35
C PHE A 55 -2.50 10.45 4.98
N VAL A 56 -3.22 9.43 5.46
CA VAL A 56 -4.67 9.32 5.22
C VAL A 56 -5.43 10.53 5.78
N VAL A 57 -5.02 11.08 6.93
CA VAL A 57 -5.70 12.23 7.53
C VAL A 57 -5.21 13.59 7.04
N ALA A 58 -3.95 13.70 6.60
CA ALA A 58 -3.33 14.99 6.27
C ALA A 58 -3.19 15.27 4.77
N CYS A 59 -3.35 14.27 3.90
CA CYS A 59 -3.21 14.41 2.45
C CYS A 59 -4.53 14.17 1.72
N ASP A 60 -4.70 14.79 0.55
CA ASP A 60 -5.91 14.65 -0.27
C ASP A 60 -6.07 13.23 -0.84
N TYR A 61 -4.94 12.62 -1.25
CA TYR A 61 -4.90 11.28 -1.79
C TYR A 61 -3.76 10.49 -1.16
N THR A 62 -4.04 9.27 -0.72
CA THR A 62 -3.03 8.38 -0.11
C THR A 62 -3.05 7.01 -0.76
N LEU A 63 -1.93 6.64 -1.37
CA LEU A 63 -1.68 5.30 -1.87
C LEU A 63 -1.30 4.37 -0.71
N ILE A 64 -2.07 3.29 -0.55
CA ILE A 64 -1.83 2.29 0.49
C ILE A 64 -0.94 1.21 -0.10
N GLY A 65 0.23 0.96 0.50
CA GLY A 65 1.08 -0.22 0.29
C GLY A 65 1.00 -0.87 -1.10
N GLU A 66 0.05 -1.79 -1.29
CA GLU A 66 -0.24 -2.48 -2.55
C GLU A 66 -0.34 -1.53 -3.77
N GLU A 67 -1.01 -0.39 -3.63
CA GLU A 67 -1.15 0.62 -4.68
C GLU A 67 0.16 1.34 -4.98
N LEU A 68 0.99 1.59 -3.95
CA LEU A 68 2.32 2.18 -4.11
C LEU A 68 3.25 1.21 -4.87
N PHE A 69 3.21 -0.08 -4.53
CA PHE A 69 3.99 -1.12 -5.19
C PHE A 69 3.52 -1.35 -6.63
N ALA A 70 2.22 -1.33 -6.88
CA ALA A 70 1.67 -1.38 -8.23
C ALA A 70 2.16 -0.17 -9.04
N ALA A 71 2.01 1.04 -8.52
CA ALA A 71 2.46 2.27 -9.18
C ALA A 71 3.97 2.24 -9.49
N SER A 72 4.81 1.80 -8.54
CA SER A 72 6.26 1.69 -8.76
C SER A 72 6.59 0.64 -9.82
N ALA A 73 5.93 -0.52 -9.79
CA ALA A 73 6.15 -1.58 -10.77
C ALA A 73 5.72 -1.15 -12.19
N TYR A 74 4.63 -0.39 -12.31
CA TYR A 74 4.17 0.18 -13.57
C TYR A 74 5.10 1.28 -14.10
N LEU A 75 5.59 2.17 -13.23
CA LEU A 75 6.53 3.23 -13.64
C LEU A 75 7.89 2.67 -14.04
N SER A 76 8.46 1.80 -13.21
CA SER A 76 9.79 1.24 -13.41
C SER A 76 9.82 0.16 -14.50
N LYS A 77 8.67 -0.40 -14.88
CA LYS A 77 8.52 -1.50 -15.85
C LYS A 77 9.43 -2.69 -15.56
N GLU A 78 9.82 -2.87 -14.29
CA GLU A 78 10.73 -3.91 -13.87
C GLU A 78 9.99 -5.25 -13.83
N PRO A 79 10.41 -6.24 -14.66
CA PRO A 79 9.69 -7.51 -14.78
C PRO A 79 9.69 -8.31 -13.47
N HIS A 80 10.67 -8.11 -12.60
CA HIS A 80 10.74 -8.78 -11.29
C HIS A 80 9.64 -8.31 -10.33
N GLN A 81 9.42 -6.99 -10.22
CA GLN A 81 8.39 -6.43 -9.35
C GLN A 81 6.98 -6.75 -9.86
N LEU A 82 6.79 -6.66 -11.18
CA LEU A 82 5.53 -7.05 -11.83
C LEU A 82 5.24 -8.55 -11.67
N GLY A 83 6.26 -9.40 -11.74
CA GLY A 83 6.14 -10.85 -11.53
C GLY A 83 5.78 -11.21 -10.09
N SER A 84 6.39 -10.54 -9.11
CA SER A 84 6.08 -10.72 -7.68
C SER A 84 4.61 -10.39 -7.39
N LEU A 85 4.12 -9.25 -7.90
CA LEU A 85 2.73 -8.82 -7.71
C LEU A 85 1.74 -9.84 -8.31
N LYS A 86 1.96 -10.25 -9.57
CA LYS A 86 1.11 -11.25 -10.24
C LYS A 86 1.15 -12.62 -9.56
N GLY A 87 2.31 -13.04 -9.07
CA GLY A 87 2.45 -14.31 -8.35
C GLY A 87 1.68 -14.31 -7.04
N GLN A 88 1.72 -13.18 -6.31
CA GLN A 88 0.99 -13.03 -5.06
C GLN A 88 -0.54 -13.05 -5.30
N ASP A 89 -1.02 -12.35 -6.33
CA ASP A 89 -2.44 -12.34 -6.70
C ASP A 89 -2.94 -13.70 -7.17
N LEU A 90 -2.15 -14.40 -8.01
CA LEU A 90 -2.49 -15.74 -8.48
C LEU A 90 -2.54 -16.75 -7.32
N GLY A 91 -1.58 -16.66 -6.39
CA GLY A 91 -1.56 -17.48 -5.18
C GLY A 91 -2.81 -17.28 -4.34
N LYS A 92 -3.19 -16.01 -4.07
CA LYS A 92 -4.44 -15.68 -3.36
C LYS A 92 -5.66 -16.27 -4.08
N ALA A 93 -5.75 -16.13 -5.40
CA ALA A 93 -6.87 -16.65 -6.18
C ALA A 93 -6.98 -18.18 -6.12
N ILE A 94 -5.86 -18.91 -6.28
CA ILE A 94 -5.82 -20.37 -6.17
C ILE A 94 -6.29 -20.82 -4.78
N PHE A 95 -5.78 -20.18 -3.73
CA PHE A 95 -6.20 -20.46 -2.35
C PHE A 95 -7.70 -20.27 -2.15
N LEU A 96 -8.26 -19.19 -2.70
CA LEU A 96 -9.68 -18.87 -2.58
C LEU A 96 -10.55 -19.91 -3.28
N VAL A 97 -10.13 -20.41 -4.46
CA VAL A 97 -10.82 -21.49 -5.17
C VAL A 97 -10.78 -22.80 -4.39
N VAL A 98 -9.60 -23.20 -3.91
CA VAL A 98 -9.45 -24.46 -3.14
C VAL A 98 -10.27 -24.42 -1.85
N LEU A 99 -10.25 -23.29 -1.12
CA LEU A 99 -11.08 -23.10 0.06
C LEU A 99 -12.57 -23.20 -0.26
N THR A 100 -13.02 -22.52 -1.31
CA THR A 100 -14.43 -22.53 -1.71
C THR A 100 -14.89 -23.94 -2.06
N LEU A 101 -14.11 -24.67 -2.88
CA LEU A 101 -14.41 -26.06 -3.22
C LEU A 101 -14.39 -26.96 -1.98
N GLY A 102 -13.41 -26.81 -1.09
CA GLY A 102 -13.34 -27.56 0.16
C GLY A 102 -14.58 -27.39 1.03
N ILE A 103 -15.07 -26.16 1.18
CA ILE A 103 -16.31 -25.86 1.90
C ILE A 103 -17.50 -26.57 1.25
N PHE A 104 -17.64 -26.51 -0.08
CA PHE A 104 -18.71 -27.21 -0.79
C PHE A 104 -18.63 -28.73 -0.66
N LEU A 105 -17.44 -29.32 -0.74
CA LEU A 105 -17.23 -30.76 -0.58
C LEU A 105 -17.63 -31.22 0.83
N GLU A 106 -17.27 -30.46 1.87
CA GLU A 106 -17.66 -30.75 3.25
C GLU A 106 -19.19 -30.68 3.43
N ILE A 107 -19.86 -29.69 2.81
CA ILE A 107 -21.33 -29.57 2.85
C ILE A 107 -22.02 -30.80 2.22
N ILE A 108 -21.42 -31.40 1.19
CA ILE A 108 -21.95 -32.59 0.49
C ILE A 108 -21.53 -33.90 1.20
N GLY A 109 -20.78 -33.82 2.30
CA GLY A 109 -20.37 -34.96 3.12
C GLY A 109 -19.10 -35.68 2.64
N VAL A 110 -18.31 -35.04 1.77
CA VAL A 110 -17.02 -35.57 1.29
C VAL A 110 -15.89 -34.99 2.14
N HIS A 111 -15.48 -35.72 3.17
CA HIS A 111 -14.48 -35.29 4.16
C HIS A 111 -13.01 -35.39 3.71
N PHE A 112 -12.77 -35.90 2.49
CA PHE A 112 -11.43 -36.20 1.97
C PHE A 112 -10.43 -35.04 2.11
N LEU A 113 -10.84 -33.81 1.76
CA LEU A 113 -9.95 -32.65 1.79
C LEU A 113 -9.61 -32.21 3.23
N LYS A 114 -10.59 -32.27 4.13
CA LYS A 114 -10.43 -31.95 5.55
C LYS A 114 -9.51 -32.96 6.23
N ASP A 115 -9.76 -34.25 6.01
CA ASP A 115 -8.97 -35.31 6.63
C ASP A 115 -7.51 -35.24 6.17
N PHE A 116 -7.27 -35.00 4.88
CA PHE A 116 -5.92 -34.78 4.36
C PHE A 116 -5.20 -33.57 4.99
N LEU A 117 -5.89 -32.45 5.17
CA LEU A 117 -5.34 -31.23 5.79
C LEU A 117 -5.15 -31.31 7.31
N THR A 118 -5.82 -32.24 8.00
CA THR A 118 -5.76 -32.36 9.47
C THR A 118 -4.76 -33.43 9.92
N ILE A 119 -4.43 -34.38 9.04
CA ILE A 119 -3.50 -35.49 9.30
C ILE A 119 -2.03 -35.05 9.13
N HIS A 120 -1.76 -33.88 8.54
CA HIS A 120 -0.44 -33.27 8.44
C HIS A 120 -0.45 -31.89 9.11
#